data_AF-A0A151AT26-F1
#
_entry.id   AF-A0A151AT26-F1
#
_cell.length_a   1.000
_cell.length_b   1.000
_cell.length_c   1.000
_cell.angle_alpha   90.00
_cell.angle_beta   90.00
_cell.angle_gamma   90.00
#
_symmetry.space_group_name_H-M   'P 1'
#
loop_
_entity.id
_entity.type
_entity.pdbx_description
1 polymer ?
#
loop_
_entity_poly.entity_id
_entity_poly.type
_entity_poly.pdbx_seq_one_letter_code
_entity_poly.pdbx_strand_id
1 'polypeptide(L)'
;MIVDLKDVLAMEVPKAALKYIAQTNELKPGGTSIEHYADVLVHSPKTIDIAKVLARQYRYAGRTAVNLFIPTSGISRDWNNPKYFKAEMEKKYGPDIFTDGVKPQLTEEPKLIRIHEDGSRYILTFSYLGKPRRVLDNYEIVKRRPQLIDFVLM
;
A
#
# COMPACT_ATOMS: atom_id res chain seq x y z
N MET A 1 -16.38 2.50 -10.28
CA MET A 1 -15.89 1.15 -10.67
C MET A 1 -15.28 0.51 -9.43
N ILE A 2 -15.89 -0.57 -8.93
CA ILE A 2 -15.26 -1.43 -7.93
C ILE A 2 -14.24 -2.25 -8.73
N VAL A 3 -12.95 -1.98 -8.56
CA VAL A 3 -11.90 -2.77 -9.24
C VAL A 3 -11.85 -4.11 -8.54
N ASP A 4 -12.03 -5.19 -9.28
CA ASP A 4 -11.98 -6.56 -8.75
C ASP A 4 -10.59 -6.84 -8.19
N LEU A 5 -10.52 -7.51 -7.04
CA LEU A 5 -9.26 -7.90 -6.40
C LEU A 5 -8.40 -8.75 -7.34
N LYS A 6 -9.03 -9.61 -8.14
CA LYS A 6 -8.34 -10.39 -9.17
C LYS A 6 -7.61 -9.50 -10.17
N ASP A 7 -8.27 -8.44 -10.64
CA ASP A 7 -7.72 -7.52 -11.63
C ASP A 7 -6.55 -6.73 -11.03
N VAL A 8 -6.68 -6.26 -9.78
CA VAL A 8 -5.57 -5.57 -9.09
C VAL A 8 -4.34 -6.48 -8.96
N LEU A 9 -4.54 -7.75 -8.61
CA LEU A 9 -3.42 -8.70 -8.50
C LEU A 9 -2.77 -8.95 -9.86
N ALA A 10 -3.55 -9.17 -10.91
CA ALA A 10 -3.04 -9.45 -12.25
C ALA A 10 -2.33 -8.24 -12.88
N MET A 11 -2.76 -7.02 -12.56
CA MET A 11 -2.21 -5.79 -13.15
C MET A 11 -1.00 -5.26 -12.38
N GLU A 12 -1.03 -5.29 -11.05
CA GLU A 12 -0.08 -4.53 -10.22
C GLU A 12 0.96 -5.43 -9.53
N VAL A 13 0.66 -6.71 -9.29
CA VAL A 13 1.56 -7.61 -8.56
C VAL A 13 2.45 -8.41 -9.52
N PRO A 14 3.77 -8.51 -9.29
CA PRO A 14 4.63 -9.38 -10.08
C PRO A 14 4.19 -10.85 -10.05
N LYS A 15 4.13 -11.47 -11.23
CA LYS A 15 3.78 -12.90 -11.41
C LYS A 15 4.54 -13.84 -10.47
N ALA A 16 5.82 -13.56 -10.22
CA ALA A 16 6.66 -14.37 -9.34
C ALA A 16 6.14 -14.39 -7.89
N ALA A 17 5.63 -13.26 -7.39
CA ALA A 17 5.07 -13.18 -6.04
C ALA A 17 3.75 -13.96 -5.94
N LEU A 18 2.86 -13.83 -6.93
CA LEU A 18 1.60 -14.60 -6.98
C LEU A 18 1.88 -16.11 -7.07
N LYS A 19 2.84 -16.51 -7.91
CA LYS A 19 3.26 -17.91 -8.06
C LYS A 19 3.82 -18.47 -6.76
N TYR A 20 4.68 -17.73 -6.07
CA TYR A 20 5.27 -18.15 -4.80
C TYR A 20 4.18 -18.45 -3.77
N ILE A 21 3.20 -17.56 -3.62
CA ILE A 21 2.12 -17.74 -2.65
C ILE A 21 1.24 -18.93 -3.01
N ALA A 22 0.91 -19.10 -4.30
CA ALA A 22 0.16 -20.25 -4.77
C ALA A 22 0.90 -21.56 -4.45
N GLN A 23 2.22 -21.62 -4.66
CA GLN A 23 3.03 -22.81 -4.38
C GLN A 23 3.14 -23.10 -2.88
N THR A 24 3.43 -22.10 -2.06
CA THR A 24 3.57 -22.24 -0.60
C THR A 24 2.25 -22.67 0.07
N ASN A 25 1.11 -22.35 -0.54
CA ASN A 25 -0.22 -22.75 -0.06
C ASN A 25 -0.80 -23.96 -0.81
N GLU A 26 0.03 -24.66 -1.60
CA GLU A 26 -0.34 -25.87 -2.36
C GLU A 26 -1.54 -25.68 -3.28
N LEU A 27 -1.75 -24.46 -3.78
CA LEU A 27 -2.82 -24.13 -4.71
C LEU A 27 -2.46 -24.57 -6.12
N LYS A 28 -3.44 -25.13 -6.84
CA LYS A 28 -3.31 -25.52 -8.25
C LYS A 28 -4.00 -24.48 -9.14
N PRO A 29 -3.24 -23.58 -9.78
CA PRO A 29 -3.81 -22.65 -10.73
C PRO A 29 -4.22 -23.40 -12.00
N GLY A 30 -5.27 -22.92 -12.67
CA GLY A 30 -5.77 -23.51 -13.92
C GLY A 30 -4.80 -23.39 -15.12
N GLY A 31 -3.69 -22.67 -14.94
CA GLY A 31 -2.67 -22.46 -15.97
C GLY A 31 -1.45 -21.73 -15.42
N THR A 32 -0.55 -21.33 -16.32
CA THR A 32 0.72 -20.65 -15.95
C THR A 32 0.68 -19.14 -16.16
N SER A 33 -0.45 -18.56 -16.57
CA SER A 33 -0.59 -17.11 -16.75
C SER A 33 -0.80 -16.38 -15.42
N ILE A 34 -0.56 -15.07 -15.39
CA ILE A 34 -0.67 -14.28 -14.16
C ILE A 34 -2.12 -14.23 -13.65
N GLU A 35 -3.08 -14.22 -14.56
CA GLU A 35 -4.51 -14.24 -14.28
C GLU A 35 -4.94 -15.54 -13.61
N HIS A 36 -4.38 -16.69 -14.03
CA HIS A 36 -4.66 -17.98 -13.38
C HIS A 36 -4.12 -18.02 -11.95
N TYR A 37 -2.97 -17.39 -11.69
CA TYR A 37 -2.44 -17.27 -10.32
C TYR A 37 -3.27 -16.30 -9.49
N ALA A 38 -3.64 -15.14 -10.03
CA ALA A 38 -4.52 -14.19 -9.34
C ALA A 38 -5.85 -14.84 -8.99
N ASP A 39 -6.48 -15.53 -9.93
CA ASP A 39 -7.77 -16.19 -9.77
C ASP A 39 -7.77 -17.24 -8.64
N VAL A 40 -6.78 -18.13 -8.59
CA VAL A 40 -6.70 -19.17 -7.56
C VAL A 40 -6.47 -18.57 -6.17
N LEU A 41 -5.79 -17.42 -6.09
CA LEU A 41 -5.54 -16.71 -4.83
C LEU A 41 -6.82 -16.06 -4.27
N VAL A 42 -7.70 -15.55 -5.14
CA VAL A 42 -8.95 -14.90 -4.71
C VAL A 42 -10.04 -15.92 -4.33
N HIS A 43 -10.05 -17.08 -4.97
CA HIS A 43 -11.08 -18.11 -4.72
C HIS A 43 -10.72 -19.09 -3.60
N SER A 44 -9.54 -18.98 -3.01
CA SER A 44 -9.11 -19.82 -1.89
C SER A 44 -9.26 -19.10 -0.55
N PRO A 45 -10.02 -19.67 0.41
CA PRO A 45 -10.15 -19.11 1.76
C PRO A 45 -8.81 -18.96 2.50
N LYS A 46 -7.80 -19.76 2.15
CA LYS A 46 -6.47 -19.70 2.78
C LYS A 46 -5.69 -18.46 2.36
N THR A 47 -5.94 -17.94 1.16
CA THR A 47 -5.11 -16.90 0.55
C THR A 47 -5.84 -15.60 0.27
N ILE A 48 -7.17 -15.54 0.45
CA ILE A 48 -7.96 -14.33 0.15
C ILE A 48 -7.49 -13.10 0.93
N ASP A 49 -7.10 -13.24 2.19
CA ASP A 49 -6.60 -12.09 2.97
C ASP A 49 -5.16 -11.72 2.61
N ILE A 50 -4.33 -12.72 2.28
CA ILE A 50 -2.98 -12.52 1.73
C ILE A 50 -3.08 -11.77 0.39
N ALA A 51 -4.00 -12.18 -0.48
CA ALA A 51 -4.31 -11.53 -1.75
C ALA A 51 -4.71 -10.07 -1.56
N LYS A 52 -5.60 -9.76 -0.61
CA LYS A 52 -5.95 -8.36 -0.27
C LYS A 52 -4.74 -7.56 0.19
N VAL A 53 -3.83 -8.16 0.97
CA VAL A 53 -2.61 -7.50 1.44
C VAL A 53 -1.67 -7.22 0.27
N LEU A 54 -1.37 -8.20 -0.60
CA LEU A 54 -0.51 -7.99 -1.77
C LEU A 54 -1.10 -6.96 -2.72
N ALA A 55 -2.39 -7.04 -3.01
CA ALA A 55 -3.07 -6.06 -3.85
C ALA A 55 -2.90 -4.65 -3.26
N ARG A 56 -2.97 -4.47 -1.94
CA ARG A 56 -2.70 -3.17 -1.32
C ARG A 56 -1.24 -2.75 -1.45
N GLN A 57 -0.28 -3.62 -1.15
CA GLN A 57 1.15 -3.29 -1.23
C GLN A 57 1.54 -2.86 -2.66
N TYR A 58 1.14 -3.64 -3.67
CA TYR A 58 1.60 -3.43 -5.05
C TYR A 58 0.79 -2.39 -5.83
N ARG A 59 -0.49 -2.22 -5.52
CA ARG A 59 -1.31 -1.13 -6.10
C ARG A 59 -0.72 0.26 -5.87
N TYR A 60 0.12 0.41 -4.85
CA TYR A 60 0.80 1.66 -4.54
C TYR A 60 2.32 1.63 -4.80
N ALA A 61 2.96 0.46 -4.77
CA ALA A 61 4.40 0.30 -5.02
C ALA A 61 4.86 0.79 -6.41
N GLY A 62 4.00 0.71 -7.42
CA GLY A 62 4.31 1.15 -8.79
C GLY A 62 4.13 2.65 -9.07
N ARG A 63 3.54 3.42 -8.15
CA ARG A 63 3.16 4.82 -8.44
C ARG A 63 3.94 5.89 -7.68
N THR A 64 4.46 5.63 -6.48
CA THR A 64 5.11 6.70 -5.67
C THR A 64 5.96 6.24 -4.48
N ALA A 65 6.31 4.95 -4.34
CA ALA A 65 7.12 4.51 -3.19
C ALA A 65 8.58 4.98 -3.33
N VAL A 66 8.99 5.95 -2.50
CA VAL A 66 10.37 6.45 -2.43
C VAL A 66 10.99 5.94 -1.14
N ASN A 67 12.06 5.13 -1.24
CA ASN A 67 12.87 4.79 -0.08
C ASN A 67 13.66 6.04 0.35
N LEU A 68 13.25 6.68 1.44
CA LEU A 68 14.01 7.78 2.05
C LEU A 68 14.96 7.22 3.11
N PHE A 69 16.26 7.40 2.88
CA PHE A 69 17.27 7.26 3.91
C PHE A 69 17.43 8.61 4.61
N ILE A 70 16.65 8.86 5.66
CA ILE A 70 16.77 10.08 6.45
C ILE A 70 17.93 9.90 7.44
N PRO A 71 18.93 10.80 7.45
CA PRO A 71 19.96 10.79 8.48
C PRO A 71 19.31 10.94 9.86
N THR A 72 19.44 9.93 10.72
CA THR A 72 18.84 9.91 12.06
C THR A 72 19.63 10.73 13.09
N SER A 73 20.69 11.43 12.66
CA SER A 73 21.47 12.32 13.51
C SER A 73 20.58 13.44 14.05
N GLY A 74 20.15 13.32 15.31
CA GLY A 74 19.26 14.26 15.99
C GLY A 74 17.87 13.70 16.35
N ILE A 75 17.52 12.50 15.88
CA ILE A 75 16.28 11.81 16.27
C ILE A 75 16.57 10.97 17.51
N SER A 76 15.78 11.13 18.59
CA SER A 76 15.92 10.30 19.79
C SER A 76 15.81 8.82 19.45
N ARG A 77 16.61 7.98 20.10
CA ARG A 77 16.53 6.51 19.98
C ARG A 77 15.15 5.96 20.37
N ASP A 78 14.39 6.72 21.16
CA ASP A 78 13.02 6.35 21.55
C ASP A 78 12.10 6.16 20.34
N TRP A 79 12.34 6.89 19.23
CA TRP A 79 11.58 6.75 17.99
C TRP A 79 11.77 5.39 17.30
N ASN A 80 12.83 4.64 17.63
CA ASN A 80 13.03 3.27 17.15
C ASN A 80 12.22 2.25 17.97
N ASN A 81 11.62 2.65 19.09
CA ASN A 81 10.75 1.78 19.87
C ASN A 81 9.33 1.79 19.26
N PRO A 82 8.83 0.66 18.74
CA PRO A 82 7.50 0.56 18.13
C PRO A 82 6.37 1.10 19.01
N LYS A 83 6.43 0.84 20.32
CA LYS A 83 5.41 1.29 21.27
C LYS A 83 5.43 2.81 21.45
N TYR A 84 6.63 3.40 21.51
CA TYR A 84 6.80 4.83 21.63
C TYR A 84 6.35 5.55 20.36
N PHE A 85 6.78 5.08 19.19
CA PHE A 85 6.36 5.61 17.89
C PHE A 85 4.84 5.60 17.75
N LYS A 86 4.19 4.46 18.06
CA LYS A 86 2.74 4.32 17.98
C LYS A 86 2.02 5.29 18.91
N ALA A 87 2.43 5.36 20.17
CA ALA A 87 1.83 6.27 21.15
C ALA A 87 1.91 7.74 20.73
N GLU A 88 3.06 8.19 20.22
CA GLU A 88 3.23 9.58 19.76
C GLU A 88 2.44 9.87 18.47
N MET A 89 2.32 8.91 17.56
CA MET A 89 1.49 9.06 16.36
C MET A 89 0.00 9.11 16.68
N GLU A 90 -0.49 8.24 17.58
CA GLU A 90 -1.88 8.25 18.05
C GLU A 90 -2.19 9.54 18.82
N LYS A 91 -1.26 10.03 19.64
CA LYS A 91 -1.42 11.31 20.36
C LYS A 91 -1.53 12.50 19.42
N LYS A 92 -0.79 12.50 18.31
CA LYS A 92 -0.76 13.62 17.35
C LYS A 92 -1.91 13.60 16.34
N TYR A 93 -2.28 12.42 15.84
CA TYR A 93 -3.22 12.27 14.73
C TYR A 93 -4.53 11.57 15.11
N GLY A 94 -4.64 11.03 16.33
CA GLY A 94 -5.74 10.19 16.77
C GLY A 94 -5.50 8.71 16.46
N PRO A 95 -6.25 7.80 17.13
CA PRO A 95 -6.08 6.35 16.98
C PRO A 95 -6.38 5.85 15.56
N ASP A 96 -7.24 6.58 14.83
CA ASP A 96 -7.65 6.22 13.46
C ASP A 96 -6.49 6.22 12.46
N ILE A 97 -5.35 6.83 12.81
CA ILE A 97 -4.16 6.84 11.96
C ILE A 97 -3.63 5.43 11.66
N PHE A 98 -3.84 4.46 12.56
CA PHE A 98 -3.43 3.05 12.38
C PHE A 98 -4.54 2.14 11.82
N THR A 99 -5.79 2.59 11.81
CA THR A 99 -6.94 1.79 11.35
C THR A 99 -7.39 2.22 9.95
N ASP A 100 -8.43 3.04 9.87
CA ASP A 100 -9.10 3.49 8.65
C ASP A 100 -8.41 4.71 8.02
N GLY A 101 -7.52 5.36 8.77
CA GLY A 101 -6.85 6.58 8.38
C GLY A 101 -7.63 7.84 8.77
N VAL A 102 -6.93 8.97 8.73
CA VAL A 102 -7.48 10.29 9.03
C VAL A 102 -7.79 11.05 7.74
N LYS A 103 -8.79 11.94 7.79
CA LYS A 103 -9.21 12.78 6.66
C LYS A 103 -8.83 14.25 6.89
N PRO A 104 -7.55 14.63 6.72
CA PRO A 104 -7.15 16.02 6.88
C PRO A 104 -7.61 16.85 5.68
N GLN A 105 -7.81 18.15 5.90
CA GLN A 105 -7.97 19.09 4.79
C GLN A 105 -6.71 19.06 3.93
N LEU A 106 -6.85 18.75 2.64
CA LEU A 106 -5.72 18.63 1.73
C LEU A 106 -5.14 20.00 1.39
N THR A 107 -3.81 20.08 1.32
CA THR A 107 -3.01 21.25 0.95
C THR A 107 -1.92 20.82 -0.02
N GLU A 108 -1.15 21.75 -0.59
CA GLU A 108 0.00 21.38 -1.44
C GLU A 108 1.10 20.63 -0.66
N GLU A 109 1.14 20.78 0.66
CA GLU A 109 2.01 19.99 1.55
C GLU A 109 1.47 18.57 1.81
N PRO A 110 2.33 17.53 1.74
CA PRO A 110 2.02 16.16 2.18
C PRO A 110 1.55 16.09 3.63
N LYS A 111 0.33 15.58 3.81
CA LYS A 111 -0.22 15.27 5.14
C LYS A 111 -0.32 13.77 5.31
N LEU A 112 0.18 13.27 6.45
CA LEU A 112 0.03 11.87 6.81
C LEU A 112 -1.45 11.56 7.00
N ILE A 113 -1.94 10.53 6.31
CA ILE A 113 -3.33 10.08 6.39
C ILE A 113 -3.45 8.70 7.00
N ARG A 114 -2.39 7.88 7.00
CA ARG A 114 -2.42 6.54 7.55
C ARG A 114 -1.03 6.01 7.85
N ILE A 115 -0.95 5.13 8.84
CA ILE A 115 0.21 4.30 9.14
C ILE A 115 -0.24 2.84 9.13
N HIS A 116 0.50 1.98 8.44
CA HIS A 116 0.27 0.55 8.42
C HIS A 116 1.50 -0.19 8.94
N GLU A 117 1.29 -1.11 9.88
CA GLU A 117 2.32 -2.03 10.38
C GLU A 117 2.42 -3.24 9.45
N ASP A 118 3.61 -3.47 8.88
CA ASP A 118 3.92 -4.63 8.04
C ASP A 118 5.19 -5.33 8.56
N GLY A 119 4.99 -6.29 9.46
CA GLY A 119 6.07 -7.01 10.13
C GLY A 119 6.95 -6.08 10.97
N SER A 120 8.19 -5.86 10.54
CA SER A 120 9.15 -4.98 11.21
C SER A 120 9.17 -3.56 10.65
N ARG A 121 8.20 -3.18 9.82
CA ARG A 121 8.22 -1.92 9.07
C ARG A 121 6.92 -1.15 9.27
N TYR A 122 7.04 0.17 9.15
CA TYR A 122 5.89 1.07 9.09
C TYR A 122 5.75 1.64 7.69
N ILE A 123 4.56 1.52 7.11
CA ILE A 123 4.18 2.15 5.85
C ILE A 123 3.37 3.40 6.18
N LEU A 124 3.93 4.57 5.90
CA LEU A 124 3.32 5.87 6.11
C LEU A 124 2.68 6.36 4.81
N THR A 125 1.36 6.47 4.77
CA THR A 125 0.62 7.01 3.63
C THR A 125 0.35 8.48 3.82
N PHE A 126 0.73 9.29 2.84
CA PHE A 126 0.50 10.73 2.79
C PHE A 126 -0.42 11.09 1.63
N SER A 127 -1.15 12.20 1.79
CA SER A 127 -1.97 12.81 0.75
C SER A 127 -1.67 14.30 0.63
N TYR A 128 -1.63 14.81 -0.60
CA TYR A 128 -1.50 16.23 -0.89
C TYR A 128 -2.20 16.64 -2.19
N LEU A 129 -2.51 17.93 -2.29
CA LEU A 129 -2.94 18.60 -3.51
C LEU A 129 -1.75 18.89 -4.41
N GLY A 130 -1.38 17.92 -5.24
CA GLY A 130 -0.41 18.12 -6.31
C GLY A 130 -1.00 18.77 -7.56
N LYS A 131 -0.11 19.19 -8.48
CA LYS A 131 -0.53 19.59 -9.84
C LYS A 131 -1.21 18.39 -10.53
N PRO A 132 -2.40 18.58 -11.13
CA PRO A 132 -3.15 17.52 -11.77
C PRO A 132 -2.36 17.03 -12.98
N ARG A 133 -2.06 15.74 -13.03
CA ARG A 133 -1.46 15.11 -14.21
C ARG A 133 -2.58 14.56 -15.09
N ARG A 134 -2.43 14.77 -16.40
CA ARG A 134 -3.26 14.10 -17.41
C ARG A 134 -2.77 12.66 -17.48
N VAL A 135 -3.64 11.72 -17.14
CA VAL A 135 -3.36 10.29 -17.30
C VAL A 135 -4.41 9.70 -18.24
N LEU A 136 -4.00 8.76 -19.08
CA LEU A 136 -4.90 7.98 -19.92
C LEU A 136 -5.53 6.89 -19.06
N ASP A 137 -6.84 6.90 -18.96
CA ASP A 137 -7.64 5.89 -18.27
C ASP A 137 -8.74 5.47 -19.25
N ASN A 138 -8.73 4.22 -19.71
CA ASN A 138 -9.65 3.71 -20.74
C ASN A 138 -9.73 4.57 -22.02
N TYR A 139 -8.59 5.04 -22.55
CA TYR A 139 -8.50 5.93 -23.73
C TYR A 139 -9.07 7.35 -23.52
N GLU A 140 -9.48 7.71 -22.30
CA GLU A 140 -9.90 9.07 -21.96
C GLU A 140 -8.84 9.80 -21.12
N ILE A 141 -8.65 11.10 -21.40
CA ILE A 141 -7.75 11.96 -20.64
C ILE A 141 -8.47 12.41 -19.37
N VAL A 142 -8.16 11.80 -18.24
CA VAL A 142 -8.72 12.19 -16.93
C VAL A 142 -7.73 13.04 -16.13
N LYS A 143 -8.25 14.04 -15.41
CA LYS A 143 -7.49 14.82 -14.42
C LYS A 143 -7.67 14.17 -13.04
N ARG A 144 -6.62 13.57 -12.48
CA ARG A 144 -6.64 13.04 -11.11
C ARG A 144 -5.96 14.00 -10.11
N ARG A 145 -6.54 14.13 -8.91
CA ARG A 145 -5.98 14.64 -7.64
C ARG A 145 -6.69 13.88 -6.49
N PRO A 146 -6.14 13.72 -5.27
CA PRO A 146 -4.79 14.00 -4.77
C PRO A 146 -3.76 12.90 -5.13
N GLN A 147 -2.49 13.22 -4.91
CA GLN A 147 -1.38 12.27 -5.04
C GLN A 147 -1.19 11.58 -3.69
N LEU A 148 -1.15 10.24 -3.70
CA LEU A 148 -0.79 9.44 -2.54
C LEU A 148 0.70 9.12 -2.60
N ILE A 149 1.41 9.28 -1.48
CA ILE A 149 2.81 8.86 -1.35
C ILE A 149 2.90 7.94 -0.16
N ASP A 150 3.43 6.74 -0.37
CA ASP A 150 3.73 5.80 0.70
C ASP A 150 5.23 5.81 1.00
N PHE A 151 5.58 5.84 2.28
CA PHE A 151 6.97 5.75 2.76
C PHE A 151 7.14 4.54 3.65
N VAL A 152 8.28 3.86 3.53
CA VAL A 152 8.62 2.71 4.36
C VAL A 152 9.69 3.14 5.36
N LEU A 153 9.40 3.01 6.65
CA LEU A 153 10.38 3.11 7.72
C LEU A 153 10.79 1.70 8.17
N MET A 154 12.10 1.46 8.24
CA MET A 154 12.74 0.23 8.72
C MET A 154 13.32 0.41 10.12
#